data_AF-A0AAN9AJ37-F1
#
_entry.id   AF-A0AAN9AJ37-F1
#
_cell.length_a   1.000
_cell.length_b   1.000
_cell.length_c   1.000
_cell.angle_alpha   90.00
_cell.angle_beta   90.00
_cell.angle_gamma   90.00
#
_symmetry.space_group_name_H-M   'P 1'
#
loop_
_entity.id
_entity.type
_entity.pdbx_description
1 polymer ?
#
loop_
_entity_poly.entity_id
_entity_poly.type
_entity_poly.pdbx_seq_one_letter_code
_entity_poly.pdbx_strand_id
1 'polypeptide(L)'
;MAELIDNAYDPDVEASELHIDIRKINGKDCLTVTDNGNGMDVDHLEKMLSLGFCEKEQYEKAEGPRARKPIGRFGNGFKSGSMRLAKDALVFTVSEESETGSIGFLSQTLCKEHNYDTLILPIMEYQFQDQDHILSLGM
;
A
#
# COMPACT_ATOMS: atom_id res chain seq x y z
N MET A 1 -10.86 -3.72 7.27
CA MET A 1 -11.51 -2.73 6.39
C MET A 1 -11.30 -1.33 6.95
N ALA A 2 -11.78 -1.02 8.17
CA ALA A 2 -11.51 0.28 8.83
C ALA A 2 -10.02 0.66 8.78
N GLU A 3 -9.12 -0.27 9.14
CA GLU A 3 -7.66 -0.06 9.06
C GLU A 3 -7.13 0.43 7.69
N LEU A 4 -7.76 0.02 6.58
CA LEU A 4 -7.33 0.47 5.24
C LEU A 4 -7.84 1.88 4.94
N ILE A 5 -9.01 2.23 5.47
CA ILE A 5 -9.59 3.57 5.39
C ILE A 5 -8.77 4.54 6.25
N ASP A 6 -8.40 4.12 7.46
CA ASP A 6 -7.60 4.90 8.40
C ASP A 6 -6.24 5.25 7.79
N ASN A 7 -5.58 4.30 7.14
CA ASN A 7 -4.31 4.53 6.44
C ASN A 7 -4.43 5.60 5.34
N ALA A 8 -5.51 5.57 4.55
CA ALA A 8 -5.72 6.57 3.49
C ALA A 8 -6.04 7.96 4.06
N TYR A 9 -6.76 8.01 5.19
CA TYR A 9 -7.14 9.26 5.85
C TYR A 9 -5.96 9.96 6.56
N ASP A 10 -5.02 9.17 7.09
CA ASP A 10 -3.91 9.66 7.91
C ASP A 10 -3.07 10.76 7.21
N PRO A 11 -2.48 11.69 7.98
CA PRO A 11 -1.87 12.91 7.47
C PRO A 11 -0.65 12.71 6.54
N ASP A 12 0.00 11.56 6.59
CA ASP A 12 1.08 11.18 5.67
C ASP A 12 0.56 10.84 4.27
N VAL A 13 -0.64 10.26 4.18
CA VAL A 13 -1.26 9.89 2.90
C VAL A 13 -2.17 11.00 2.40
N GLU A 14 -2.91 11.65 3.30
CA GLU A 14 -3.78 12.80 3.05
C GLU A 14 -4.80 12.61 1.91
N ALA A 15 -5.28 11.38 1.69
CA ALA A 15 -6.25 11.12 0.64
C ALA A 15 -7.52 11.96 0.84
N SER A 16 -8.10 12.38 -0.28
CA SER A 16 -9.39 13.08 -0.35
C SER A 16 -10.51 12.16 -0.83
N GLU A 17 -10.16 11.11 -1.59
CA GLU A 17 -11.08 10.12 -2.12
C GLU A 17 -10.57 8.71 -1.86
N LEU A 18 -11.51 7.78 -1.63
CA LEU A 18 -11.24 6.37 -1.44
C LEU A 18 -12.30 5.55 -2.18
N HIS A 19 -11.88 4.68 -3.07
CA HIS A 19 -12.74 3.79 -3.85
C HIS A 19 -12.58 2.36 -3.35
N ILE A 20 -13.70 1.73 -3.00
CA ILE A 20 -13.76 0.32 -2.59
C ILE A 20 -14.65 -0.41 -3.58
N ASP A 21 -14.11 -1.44 -4.20
CA ASP A 21 -14.77 -2.16 -5.30
C ASP A 21 -14.40 -3.64 -5.30
N ILE A 22 -15.20 -4.49 -5.96
CA ILE A 22 -14.88 -5.89 -6.21
C ILE A 22 -14.71 -6.06 -7.72
N ARG A 23 -13.49 -6.39 -8.13
CA ARG A 23 -13.14 -6.57 -9.53
C ARG A 23 -12.83 -8.01 -9.83
N LYS A 24 -13.19 -8.48 -11.02
CA LYS A 24 -12.82 -9.81 -11.49
C LYS A 24 -11.48 -9.75 -12.21
N ILE A 25 -10.42 -10.27 -11.60
CA ILE A 25 -9.07 -10.32 -12.15
C ILE A 25 -8.70 -11.79 -12.35
N ASN A 26 -8.38 -12.18 -13.59
CA ASN A 26 -8.09 -13.57 -13.95
C ASN A 26 -9.17 -14.56 -13.46
N GLY A 27 -10.43 -14.17 -13.56
CA GLY A 27 -11.58 -14.98 -13.14
C GLY A 27 -11.82 -15.06 -11.63
N LYS A 28 -10.97 -14.41 -10.80
CA LYS A 28 -11.12 -14.35 -9.34
C LYS A 28 -11.69 -13.00 -8.93
N ASP A 29 -12.58 -13.00 -7.94
CA ASP A 29 -13.07 -11.77 -7.34
C ASP A 29 -11.98 -11.20 -6.41
N CYS A 30 -11.62 -9.95 -6.64
CA CYS A 30 -10.56 -9.22 -5.93
C CYS A 30 -11.15 -7.94 -5.34
N LEU A 31 -11.06 -7.80 -4.01
CA LEU A 31 -11.36 -6.54 -3.35
C LEU A 31 -10.26 -5.53 -3.67
N THR A 32 -10.62 -4.39 -4.24
CA THR A 32 -9.72 -3.28 -4.50
C THR A 32 -10.04 -2.12 -3.58
N VAL A 33 -9.01 -1.55 -2.98
CA VAL A 33 -9.06 -0.31 -2.19
C VAL A 33 -8.07 0.65 -2.83
N THR A 34 -8.54 1.80 -3.30
CA THR A 34 -7.74 2.75 -4.06
C THR A 34 -8.00 4.15 -3.53
N ASP A 35 -6.94 4.81 -3.06
CA ASP A 35 -6.96 6.21 -2.66
C ASP A 35 -6.19 7.09 -3.64
N ASN A 36 -6.35 8.40 -3.51
CA ASN A 36 -5.63 9.41 -4.28
C ASN A 36 -4.64 10.21 -3.42
N GLY A 37 -4.10 9.58 -2.37
CA GLY A 37 -3.14 10.20 -1.48
C GLY A 37 -1.74 10.28 -2.07
N ASN A 38 -0.79 10.69 -1.22
CA ASN A 38 0.60 10.95 -1.59
C ASN A 38 1.39 9.72 -2.07
N GLY A 39 0.88 8.52 -1.79
CA GLY A 39 1.57 7.26 -2.08
C GLY A 39 2.81 7.04 -1.22
N MET A 40 3.69 6.15 -1.69
CA MET A 40 4.89 5.70 -0.98
C MET A 40 6.02 5.47 -1.99
N ASP A 41 7.24 5.82 -1.60
CA ASP A 41 8.45 5.28 -2.22
C ASP A 41 8.67 3.81 -1.80
N VAL A 42 9.72 3.18 -2.33
CA VAL A 42 10.02 1.77 -2.04
C VAL A 42 10.33 1.52 -0.56
N ASP A 43 11.02 2.45 0.11
CA ASP A 43 11.42 2.33 1.52
C ASP A 43 10.19 2.38 2.44
N HIS A 44 9.25 3.29 2.19
CA HIS A 44 7.99 3.37 2.90
C HIS A 44 7.11 2.15 2.64
N LEU A 45 7.08 1.64 1.40
CA LEU A 45 6.37 0.40 1.08
C LEU A 45 6.96 -0.81 1.82
N GLU A 46 8.28 -0.94 1.88
CA GLU A 46 8.96 -2.01 2.61
C GLU A 46 8.60 -1.98 4.10
N LYS A 47 8.63 -0.79 4.73
CA LYS A 47 8.20 -0.59 6.12
C LYS A 47 6.71 -0.91 6.29
N MET A 48 5.87 -0.51 5.35
CA MET A 48 4.42 -0.75 5.36
C MET A 48 4.10 -2.26 5.28
N LEU A 49 4.91 -3.06 4.59
CA LEU A 49 4.78 -4.52 4.55
C LEU A 49 5.47 -5.24 5.73
N SER A 50 6.48 -4.63 6.33
CA SER A 50 7.25 -5.18 7.47
C SER A 50 6.59 -4.95 8.82
N LEU A 51 6.68 -5.90 9.76
CA LEU A 51 6.04 -5.76 11.07
C LEU A 51 6.71 -4.70 11.95
N GLY A 52 5.92 -3.89 12.66
CA GLY A 52 6.39 -3.02 13.74
C GLY A 52 6.89 -1.63 13.34
N PHE A 53 6.81 -1.25 12.06
CA PHE A 53 7.19 0.10 11.60
C PHE A 53 5.99 1.04 11.52
N CYS A 54 6.10 2.20 12.16
CA CYS A 54 5.09 3.27 12.11
C CYS A 54 5.78 4.62 12.32
N GLU A 55 5.88 5.44 11.28
CA GLU A 55 6.58 6.73 11.31
C GLU A 55 5.60 7.92 11.33
N LYS A 56 4.54 7.80 12.14
CA LYS A 56 3.46 8.82 12.21
C LYS A 56 3.58 9.77 13.41
N GLU A 57 4.54 9.55 14.30
CA GLU A 57 4.73 10.34 15.52
C GLU A 57 4.93 11.84 15.24
N GLN A 58 5.59 12.17 14.13
CA GLN A 58 5.83 13.56 13.72
C GLN A 58 4.53 14.35 13.47
N TYR A 59 3.45 13.65 13.09
CA TYR A 59 2.15 14.27 12.85
C TYR A 59 1.28 14.40 14.11
N GLU A 60 1.68 13.80 15.24
CA GLU A 60 0.89 13.89 16.49
C GLU A 60 0.83 15.31 17.06
N LYS A 61 1.86 16.13 16.78
CA LYS A 61 1.98 17.52 17.25
C LYS A 61 1.50 18.56 16.25
N ALA A 62 0.91 18.14 15.12
CA ALA A 62 0.39 19.08 14.14
C ALA A 62 -0.77 19.89 14.74
N GLU A 63 -0.64 21.23 14.77
CA GLU A 63 -1.66 22.15 15.27
C GLU A 63 -2.20 23.03 14.14
N GLY A 64 -3.53 23.21 14.09
CA GLY A 64 -4.20 24.03 13.10
C GLY A 64 -5.58 23.49 12.72
N PRO A 65 -6.45 24.30 12.10
CA PRO A 65 -7.83 23.93 11.80
C PRO A 65 -7.97 22.79 10.77
N ARG A 66 -6.88 22.41 10.10
CA ARG A 66 -6.82 21.31 9.12
C ARG A 66 -5.88 20.17 9.53
N ALA A 67 -5.27 20.24 10.71
CA ALA A 67 -4.35 19.21 11.16
C ALA A 67 -5.10 17.91 11.46
N ARG A 68 -4.84 16.86 10.68
CA ARG A 68 -5.30 15.50 10.96
C ARG A 68 -4.34 14.84 11.94
N LYS A 69 -4.88 14.22 12.99
CA LYS A 69 -4.08 13.35 13.87
C LYS A 69 -4.04 11.94 13.27
N PRO A 70 -2.88 11.27 13.32
CA PRO A 70 -2.80 9.90 12.83
C PRO A 70 -3.64 8.97 13.71
N ILE A 71 -4.41 8.11 13.03
CA ILE A 71 -5.16 7.00 13.58
C ILE A 71 -4.24 5.78 13.69
N GLY A 72 -3.45 5.50 12.64
CA GLY A 72 -2.47 4.41 12.63
C GLY A 72 -1.32 4.67 13.60
N ARG A 73 -1.10 3.73 14.55
CA ARG A 73 -0.05 3.86 15.58
C ARG A 73 0.87 2.66 15.72
N PHE A 74 0.42 1.49 15.30
CA PHE A 74 1.08 0.22 15.63
C PHE A 74 1.81 -0.42 14.46
N GLY A 75 1.71 0.15 13.25
CA GLY A 75 2.36 -0.42 12.07
C GLY A 75 1.82 -1.79 11.66
N ASN A 76 0.62 -2.18 12.11
CA ASN A 76 0.07 -3.52 11.86
C ASN A 76 -1.27 -3.52 11.11
N GLY A 77 -1.92 -2.36 10.95
CA GLY A 77 -3.27 -2.24 10.42
C GLY A 77 -3.44 -2.80 9.01
N PHE A 78 -2.50 -2.49 8.11
CA PHE A 78 -2.53 -3.07 6.76
C PHE A 78 -2.40 -4.59 6.78
N LYS A 79 -1.40 -5.14 7.49
CA LYS A 79 -1.13 -6.59 7.53
C LYS A 79 -2.30 -7.35 8.11
N SER A 80 -2.78 -6.95 9.29
CA SER A 80 -3.90 -7.61 9.96
C SER A 80 -5.20 -7.45 9.18
N GLY A 81 -5.47 -6.25 8.64
CA GLY A 81 -6.65 -5.94 7.86
C GLY A 81 -6.71 -6.70 6.55
N SER A 82 -5.63 -6.70 5.76
CA SER A 82 -5.54 -7.41 4.49
C SER A 82 -5.59 -8.92 4.68
N MET A 83 -4.80 -9.48 5.61
CA MET A 83 -4.76 -10.92 5.86
C MET A 83 -6.03 -11.47 6.52
N ARG A 84 -6.88 -10.60 7.07
CA ARG A 84 -8.23 -10.98 7.51
C ARG A 84 -9.21 -11.09 6.34
N LEU A 85 -9.01 -10.30 5.28
CA LEU A 85 -9.90 -10.23 4.12
C LEU A 85 -9.54 -11.25 3.03
N ALA A 86 -8.24 -11.45 2.78
CA ALA A 86 -7.74 -12.33 1.73
C ALA A 86 -6.44 -13.02 2.15
N LYS A 87 -6.09 -14.12 1.46
CA LYS A 87 -4.81 -14.82 1.68
C LYS A 87 -3.61 -14.05 1.13
N ASP A 88 -3.87 -13.22 0.13
CA ASP A 88 -2.86 -12.53 -0.67
C ASP A 88 -3.29 -11.09 -0.91
N ALA A 89 -2.34 -10.16 -0.85
CA ALA A 89 -2.55 -8.74 -1.08
C ALA A 89 -1.42 -8.18 -1.94
N LEU A 90 -1.80 -7.48 -3.01
CA LEU A 90 -0.91 -6.68 -3.84
C LEU A 90 -1.14 -5.21 -3.51
N VAL A 91 -0.05 -4.47 -3.32
CA VAL A 91 -0.05 -3.03 -3.12
C VAL A 91 0.61 -2.40 -4.33
N PHE A 92 -0.10 -1.50 -4.99
CA PHE A 92 0.44 -0.62 -6.01
C PHE A 92 0.48 0.77 -5.40
N THR A 93 1.60 1.47 -5.56
CA THR A 93 1.76 2.83 -5.05
C THR A 93 2.61 3.64 -6.00
N VAL A 94 2.31 4.94 -6.08
CA VAL A 94 3.02 5.92 -6.89
C VAL A 94 3.30 7.10 -5.99
N SER A 95 4.57 7.51 -5.90
CA SER A 95 4.99 8.69 -5.19
C SER A 95 5.42 9.74 -6.21
N GLU A 96 4.67 10.84 -6.29
CA GLU A 96 5.03 11.99 -7.13
C GLU A 96 6.30 12.69 -6.60
N GLU A 97 6.53 12.66 -5.28
CA GLU A 97 7.70 13.29 -4.66
C GLU A 97 9.01 12.61 -5.08
N SER A 98 9.01 11.27 -5.18
CA SER A 98 10.19 10.49 -5.59
C SER A 98 10.19 10.11 -7.07
N GLU A 99 9.15 10.48 -7.82
CA GLU A 99 8.94 10.08 -9.23
C GLU A 99 9.09 8.55 -9.44
N THR A 100 8.60 7.76 -8.48
CA THR A 100 8.65 6.30 -8.52
C THR A 100 7.27 5.67 -8.38
N GLY A 101 7.12 4.51 -9.01
CA GLY A 101 6.03 3.58 -8.73
C GLY A 101 6.59 2.29 -8.16
N SER A 102 5.87 1.71 -7.19
CA SER A 102 6.27 0.47 -6.54
C SER A 102 5.12 -0.52 -6.44
N ILE A 103 5.48 -1.80 -6.45
CA ILE A 103 4.56 -2.93 -6.30
C ILE A 103 5.10 -3.82 -5.18
N GLY A 104 4.25 -4.10 -4.20
CA GLY A 104 4.58 -4.97 -3.08
C GLY A 104 3.61 -6.15 -2.98
N PHE A 105 4.11 -7.33 -2.62
CA PHE A 105 3.29 -8.53 -2.52
C PHE A 105 3.38 -9.19 -1.14
N LEU A 106 2.25 -9.23 -0.43
CA LEU A 106 2.08 -9.95 0.83
C LEU A 106 1.21 -11.17 0.60
N SER A 107 1.82 -12.36 0.53
CA SER A 107 1.13 -13.58 0.10
C SER A 107 1.39 -14.79 0.98
N GLN A 108 0.31 -15.30 1.59
CA GLN A 108 0.35 -16.59 2.26
C GLN A 108 0.40 -17.74 1.25
N THR A 109 -0.21 -17.57 0.07
CA THR A 109 -0.23 -18.60 -0.98
C THR A 109 1.18 -18.85 -1.50
N LEU A 110 1.93 -17.79 -1.85
CA LEU A 110 3.32 -17.87 -2.29
C LEU A 110 4.20 -18.62 -1.28
N CYS A 111 4.15 -18.21 0.00
CA CYS A 111 4.96 -18.85 1.04
C CYS A 111 4.61 -20.33 1.22
N LYS A 112 3.32 -20.70 1.12
CA LYS A 112 2.87 -22.09 1.24
C LYS A 112 3.27 -22.93 0.03
N GLU A 113 3.14 -22.41 -1.18
CA GLU A 113 3.47 -23.15 -2.41
C GLU A 113 4.97 -23.44 -2.52
N HIS A 114 5.82 -22.55 -2.00
CA HIS A 114 7.28 -22.71 -2.01
C HIS A 114 7.86 -23.28 -0.71
N ASN A 115 7.03 -23.61 0.29
CA ASN A 115 7.43 -24.08 1.62
C ASN A 115 8.45 -23.15 2.30
N TYR A 116 8.19 -21.85 2.28
CA TYR A 116 9.01 -20.89 3.01
C TYR A 116 8.65 -20.89 4.50
N ASP A 117 9.66 -21.09 5.35
CA ASP A 117 9.54 -20.99 6.81
C ASP A 117 9.54 -19.54 7.32
N THR A 118 9.89 -18.60 6.44
CA THR A 118 9.95 -17.16 6.70
C THR A 118 9.10 -16.42 5.68
N LEU A 119 8.53 -15.28 6.09
CA LEU A 119 7.81 -14.40 5.18
C LEU A 119 8.75 -13.82 4.12
N ILE A 120 8.41 -14.02 2.85
CA ILE A 120 9.09 -13.38 1.71
C ILE A 120 8.19 -12.25 1.20
N LEU A 121 8.79 -11.06 1.02
CA LEU A 121 8.12 -9.85 0.54
C LEU A 121 8.71 -9.43 -0.80
N PRO A 122 8.19 -9.92 -1.94
CA PRO A 122 8.58 -9.40 -3.24
C PRO A 122 8.18 -7.93 -3.38
N ILE A 123 9.15 -7.09 -3.72
CA ILE A 123 8.95 -5.66 -3.99
C ILE A 123 9.64 -5.34 -5.32
N MET A 124 8.96 -4.55 -6.15
CA MET A 124 9.48 -4.01 -7.40
C MET A 124 9.29 -2.49 -7.39
N GLU A 125 10.34 -1.76 -7.75
CA GLU A 125 10.28 -0.31 -7.98
C GLU A 125 10.56 -0.02 -9.46
N TYR A 126 9.93 1.03 -9.98
CA TYR A 126 10.25 1.61 -11.28
C TYR A 126 10.24 3.14 -11.18
N GLN A 127 11.12 3.78 -11.93
CA GLN A 127 11.16 5.24 -12.06
C GLN A 127 10.38 5.68 -13.29
N PHE A 128 9.66 6.79 -13.18
CA PHE A 128 9.09 7.43 -14.36
C PHE A 128 10.21 8.20 -15.05
N GLN A 129 10.76 7.65 -16.15
CA GLN A 129 11.51 8.48 -17.08
C GLN A 129 10.50 9.33 -17.87
N ASP A 130 10.87 10.59 -18.14
CA ASP A 130 10.08 11.54 -18.93
C ASP A 130 9.32 10.84 -20.07
N GLN A 131 8.02 11.09 -20.13
CA GLN A 131 7.04 10.37 -20.94
C GLN A 131 7.43 10.32 -22.42
N ASP A 132 7.82 9.15 -22.92
CA ASP A 132 7.73 8.90 -24.38
C ASP A 132 7.50 7.46 -24.82
N HIS A 133 7.36 6.48 -23.92
CA HIS A 133 7.12 5.10 -24.33
C HIS A 133 5.96 4.45 -23.58
N ILE A 134 4.77 4.60 -24.19
CA ILE A 134 3.65 3.66 -24.02
C ILE A 134 4.21 2.26 -24.25
N LEU A 135 4.27 1.43 -23.21
CA LEU A 135 4.56 0.01 -23.34
C LEU A 135 3.45 -0.63 -24.17
N SER A 136 3.67 -0.74 -25.49
CA SER A 136 2.92 -1.65 -26.34
C SER A 136 3.31 -3.07 -25.92
N LEU A 137 2.51 -3.67 -25.03
CA LEU A 137 2.53 -5.11 -24.83
C LEU A 137 2.05 -5.76 -26.13
N GLY A 138 3.00 -6.20 -26.95
CA GLY A 138 2.74 -7.06 -28.09
C GLY A 138 2.08 -8.36 -27.63
N MET A 139 0.99 -8.73 -28.30
CA MET A 139 0.36 -10.05 -28.23
C MET A 139 1.29 -11.14 -28.75
#